data_AF-A0A9P5QXJ8-F1
#
_entry.id   AF-A0A9P5QXJ8-F1
#
_cell.length_a   1.000
_cell.length_b   1.000
_cell.length_c   1.000
_cell.angle_alpha   90.00
_cell.angle_beta   90.00
_cell.angle_gamma   90.00
#
_symmetry.space_group_name_H-M   'P 1'
#
loop_
_entity.id
_entity.type
_entity.pdbx_description
1 polymer ?
#
loop_
_entity_poly.entity_id
_entity_poly.type
_entity_poly.pdbx_seq_one_letter_code
_entity_poly.pdbx_strand_id
1 'polypeptide(L)'
;MSSHHCTAFRPCIDLHSGQVKQIVGGSLNDKDESLLKTNFVSNEPPSYYAKLYRDNNLTGAHVIKLGPGNDDAAKECLRTWPDGLQIGGGITLDNAQTWIDAGAAKVIVTSYLFPGAKFSLERLQGLCKAVGKNRLVVDVSCRKRGSEWIVAMDKWQTMTDMKVNKESMDLLAQYCSEFLVHAADVEGLCKGIDEDLVQALGEWTSIPTTYAGGANALHDLELVNRLSNGKVDLTFGSALDIFGGKTVKFDDCVAWNNAVVHIKADGA
;
A
#
# COMPACT_ATOMS: atom_id res chain seq x y z
N MET A 1 -11.60 -4.45 -27.69
CA MET A 1 -11.62 -5.63 -26.81
C MET A 1 -11.10 -5.14 -25.48
N SER A 2 -11.95 -5.00 -24.45
CA SER A 2 -11.47 -4.59 -23.14
C SER A 2 -10.63 -5.73 -22.59
N SER A 3 -9.35 -5.50 -22.32
CA SER A 3 -8.61 -6.36 -21.40
C SER A 3 -9.42 -6.38 -20.10
N HIS A 4 -10.00 -7.53 -19.76
CA HIS A 4 -10.63 -7.72 -18.47
C HIS A 4 -9.51 -7.73 -17.43
N HIS A 5 -9.09 -6.53 -16.99
CA HIS A 5 -8.35 -6.40 -15.75
C HIS A 5 -9.27 -6.89 -14.64
N CYS A 6 -8.76 -7.80 -13.81
CA CYS A 6 -9.44 -8.25 -12.61
C CYS A 6 -8.54 -7.86 -11.44
N THR A 7 -9.16 -7.37 -10.38
CA THR A 7 -8.53 -6.97 -9.13
C THR A 7 -7.64 -8.09 -8.61
N ALA A 8 -6.40 -7.77 -8.25
CA ALA A 8 -5.50 -8.68 -7.56
C ALA A 8 -5.41 -8.37 -6.07
N PHE A 9 -5.17 -9.41 -5.29
CA PHE A 9 -4.69 -9.31 -3.92
C PHE A 9 -3.21 -8.86 -3.90
N ARG A 10 -2.89 -7.87 -3.06
CA ARG A 10 -1.53 -7.38 -2.79
C ARG A 10 -1.25 -7.45 -1.28
N PRO A 11 -0.34 -8.31 -0.79
CA PRO A 11 -0.08 -8.37 0.65
C PRO A 11 0.84 -7.23 1.13
N CYS A 12 0.81 -6.95 2.43
CA CYS A 12 1.72 -6.00 3.08
C CYS A 12 2.58 -6.64 4.17
N ILE A 13 3.76 -6.07 4.43
CA ILE A 13 4.60 -6.36 5.61
C ILE A 13 4.83 -5.06 6.36
N ASP A 14 4.11 -4.87 7.46
CA ASP A 14 4.28 -3.70 8.32
C ASP A 14 5.37 -3.97 9.36
N LEU A 15 6.37 -3.10 9.40
CA LEU A 15 7.52 -3.19 10.29
C LEU A 15 7.47 -2.09 11.34
N HIS A 16 7.59 -2.47 12.62
CA HIS A 16 7.74 -1.53 13.72
C HIS A 16 8.76 -2.05 14.74
N SER A 17 9.76 -1.23 15.04
CA SER A 17 10.91 -1.59 15.90
C SER A 17 11.61 -2.87 15.41
N GLY A 18 11.74 -3.04 14.10
CA GLY A 18 12.44 -4.17 13.47
C GLY A 18 11.66 -5.48 13.45
N GLN A 19 10.39 -5.47 13.84
CA GLN A 19 9.53 -6.68 13.87
C GLN A 19 8.30 -6.49 12.99
N VAL A 20 7.80 -7.61 12.46
CA VAL A 20 6.53 -7.62 11.71
C VAL A 20 5.37 -7.48 12.69
N LYS A 21 4.59 -6.41 12.53
CA LYS A 21 3.45 -6.09 13.40
C LYS A 21 2.27 -5.62 12.58
N GLN A 22 1.07 -6.03 12.96
CA GLN A 22 -0.16 -5.40 12.48
C GLN A 22 -0.65 -4.44 13.56
N ILE A 23 -0.79 -3.16 13.20
CA ILE A 23 -1.18 -2.08 14.10
C ILE A 23 -2.60 -1.59 13.74
N VAL A 24 -3.35 -1.12 14.72
CA VAL A 24 -4.64 -0.44 14.47
C VAL A 24 -4.36 0.97 13.96
N GLY A 25 -4.89 1.32 12.79
CA GLY A 25 -4.75 2.65 12.18
C GLY A 25 -5.07 3.78 13.15
N GLY A 26 -4.23 4.82 13.17
CA GLY A 26 -4.38 5.99 14.05
C GLY A 26 -3.97 5.79 15.52
N SER A 27 -3.56 4.58 15.95
CA SER A 27 -3.03 4.35 17.31
C SER A 27 -1.54 4.65 17.48
N LEU A 28 -0.81 4.85 16.38
CA LEU A 28 0.59 5.23 16.39
C LEU A 28 0.75 6.65 16.96
N ASN A 29 1.55 6.79 18.01
CA ASN A 29 1.91 8.08 18.60
C ASN A 29 3.39 8.07 19.00
N ASP A 30 4.20 8.95 18.41
CA ASP A 30 5.65 9.00 18.71
C ASP A 30 5.95 9.56 20.10
N LYS A 31 4.96 10.18 20.76
CA LYS A 31 5.11 10.76 22.10
C LYS A 31 4.70 9.80 23.21
N ASP A 32 3.98 8.73 22.88
CA ASP A 32 3.49 7.76 23.84
C ASP A 32 3.26 6.39 23.19
N GLU A 33 4.28 5.52 23.28
CA GLU A 33 4.19 4.14 22.79
C GLU A 33 3.13 3.32 23.52
N SER A 34 2.67 3.72 24.72
CA SER A 34 1.63 2.99 25.47
C SER A 34 0.24 3.08 24.81
N LEU A 35 0.05 4.04 23.90
CA LEU A 35 -1.17 4.17 23.11
C LEU A 35 -1.19 3.28 21.86
N LEU A 36 -0.05 2.67 21.50
CA LEU A 36 0.04 1.79 20.35
C LEU A 36 -0.81 0.54 20.57
N LYS A 37 -1.82 0.36 19.72
CA LYS A 37 -2.63 -0.86 19.71
C LYS A 37 -2.15 -1.78 18.61
N THR A 38 -1.59 -2.91 18.99
CA THR A 38 -1.18 -3.98 18.07
C THR A 38 -2.28 -5.02 17.95
N ASN A 39 -2.70 -5.32 16.73
CA ASN A 39 -3.53 -6.49 16.44
C ASN A 39 -2.69 -7.78 16.51
N PHE A 40 -1.40 -7.69 16.15
CA PHE A 40 -0.50 -8.84 16.11
C PHE A 40 0.97 -8.42 16.16
N VAL A 41 1.80 -9.25 16.79
CA VAL A 41 3.26 -9.19 16.72
C VAL A 41 3.72 -10.58 16.28
N SER A 42 4.46 -10.65 15.18
CA SER A 42 4.90 -11.93 14.66
C SER A 42 6.05 -12.51 15.47
N ASN A 43 6.06 -13.84 15.63
CA ASN A 43 7.22 -14.59 16.07
C ASN A 43 8.16 -14.95 14.89
N GLU A 44 7.67 -14.79 13.66
CA GLU A 44 8.44 -15.07 12.45
C GLU A 44 9.24 -13.84 12.01
N PRO A 45 10.44 -14.04 11.43
CA PRO A 45 11.26 -12.94 10.94
C PRO A 45 10.64 -12.31 9.67
N PRO A 46 11.00 -11.06 9.33
CA PRO A 46 10.55 -10.41 8.09
C PRO A 46 10.81 -11.24 6.82
N SER A 47 11.94 -11.96 6.76
CA SER A 47 12.26 -12.88 5.65
C SER A 47 11.24 -14.01 5.45
N TYR A 48 10.57 -14.48 6.51
CA TYR A 48 9.54 -15.51 6.39
C TYR A 48 8.41 -15.05 5.46
N TYR A 49 7.89 -13.85 5.70
CA TYR A 49 6.81 -13.25 4.90
C TYR A 49 7.27 -12.90 3.48
N ALA A 50 8.45 -12.32 3.34
CA ALA A 50 9.03 -12.03 2.03
C ALA A 50 9.20 -13.31 1.17
N LYS A 51 9.67 -14.41 1.79
CA LYS A 51 9.77 -15.73 1.14
C LYS A 51 8.39 -16.27 0.78
N LEU A 52 7.42 -16.20 1.69
CA LEU A 52 6.06 -16.64 1.45
C LEU A 52 5.44 -15.93 0.24
N TYR A 53 5.63 -14.61 0.12
CA TYR A 53 5.10 -13.83 -0.99
C TYR A 53 5.82 -14.13 -2.31
N ARG A 54 7.14 -14.32 -2.26
CA ARG A 54 7.94 -14.75 -3.42
C ARG A 54 7.50 -16.10 -3.94
N ASP A 55 7.35 -17.08 -3.06
CA ASP A 55 7.01 -18.46 -3.44
C ASP A 55 5.59 -18.56 -4.04
N ASN A 56 4.74 -17.56 -3.77
CA ASN A 56 3.41 -17.39 -4.37
C ASN A 56 3.34 -16.31 -5.47
N ASN A 57 4.49 -15.79 -5.93
CA ASN A 57 4.62 -14.77 -6.97
C ASN A 57 3.73 -13.52 -6.76
N LEU A 58 3.58 -13.08 -5.50
CA LEU A 58 2.76 -11.93 -5.12
C LEU A 58 3.51 -10.61 -5.36
N THR A 59 3.73 -10.28 -6.64
CA THR A 59 4.31 -8.99 -7.03
C THR A 59 3.47 -7.82 -6.52
N GLY A 60 4.03 -6.61 -6.43
CA GLY A 60 3.31 -5.44 -5.89
C GLY A 60 3.05 -5.50 -4.39
N ALA A 61 3.52 -6.55 -3.70
CA ALA A 61 3.58 -6.59 -2.25
C ALA A 61 4.48 -5.47 -1.72
N HIS A 62 4.07 -4.86 -0.61
CA HIS A 62 4.75 -3.68 -0.06
C HIS A 62 5.17 -3.89 1.40
N VAL A 63 6.40 -3.49 1.70
CA VAL A 63 6.94 -3.41 3.04
C VAL A 63 6.80 -1.97 3.52
N ILE A 64 6.21 -1.74 4.70
CA ILE A 64 6.00 -0.39 5.24
C ILE A 64 6.76 -0.24 6.56
N LYS A 65 7.69 0.71 6.61
CA LYS A 65 8.41 1.07 7.83
C LYS A 65 7.59 2.05 8.66
N LEU A 66 7.08 1.58 9.80
CA LEU A 66 6.32 2.37 10.76
C LEU A 66 7.27 2.85 11.87
N GLY A 67 7.80 4.06 11.71
CA GLY A 67 8.74 4.67 12.65
C GLY A 67 10.21 4.23 12.46
N PRO A 68 11.09 4.61 13.39
CA PRO A 68 12.52 4.29 13.34
C PRO A 68 12.82 2.82 13.66
N GLY A 69 14.06 2.38 13.39
CA GLY A 69 14.55 1.04 13.77
C GLY A 69 14.12 -0.12 12.86
N ASN A 70 13.59 0.18 11.67
CA ASN A 70 13.06 -0.82 10.74
C ASN A 70 13.98 -1.14 9.56
N ASP A 71 15.11 -0.43 9.40
CA ASP A 71 15.89 -0.49 8.16
C ASP A 71 16.53 -1.86 7.91
N ASP A 72 17.05 -2.52 8.95
CA ASP A 72 17.66 -3.85 8.81
C ASP A 72 16.62 -4.92 8.50
N ALA A 73 15.45 -4.85 9.15
CA ALA A 73 14.30 -5.72 8.87
C ALA A 73 13.77 -5.53 7.44
N ALA A 74 13.69 -4.28 6.96
CA ALA A 74 13.31 -3.99 5.58
C ALA A 74 14.33 -4.56 4.58
N LYS A 75 15.63 -4.35 4.82
CA LYS A 75 16.69 -4.95 3.98
C LYS A 75 16.69 -6.47 4.02
N GLU A 76 16.25 -7.09 5.12
CA GLU A 76 16.05 -8.54 5.18
C GLU A 76 14.95 -9.01 4.21
N CYS A 77 13.80 -8.33 4.17
CA CYS A 77 12.75 -8.60 3.19
C CYS A 77 13.28 -8.47 1.75
N LEU A 78 13.94 -7.34 1.44
CA LEU A 78 14.43 -7.04 0.09
C LEU A 78 15.49 -8.04 -0.38
N ARG A 79 16.41 -8.46 0.49
CA ARG A 79 17.40 -9.51 0.16
C ARG A 79 16.76 -10.88 -0.06
N THR A 80 15.62 -11.15 0.59
CA THR A 80 14.91 -12.43 0.45
C THR A 80 14.22 -12.55 -0.91
N TRP A 81 13.73 -11.43 -1.44
CA TRP A 81 13.17 -11.34 -2.78
C TRP A 81 13.62 -10.05 -3.50
N PRO A 82 14.83 -10.04 -4.07
CA PRO A 82 15.34 -8.90 -4.82
C PRO A 82 14.41 -8.57 -5.99
N ASP A 83 14.13 -7.27 -6.16
CA ASP A 83 13.23 -6.71 -7.17
C ASP A 83 11.77 -7.23 -7.11
N GLY A 84 11.38 -7.88 -6.01
CA GLY A 84 10.04 -8.43 -5.83
C GLY A 84 9.11 -7.58 -4.96
N LEU A 85 9.67 -6.82 -4.02
CA LEU A 85 8.92 -6.08 -3.01
C LEU A 85 9.09 -4.56 -3.18
N GLN A 86 8.01 -3.83 -2.92
CA GLN A 86 8.04 -2.38 -2.78
C GLN A 86 8.39 -1.99 -1.33
N ILE A 87 8.94 -0.80 -1.11
CA ILE A 87 9.32 -0.30 0.23
C ILE A 87 8.85 1.13 0.47
N GLY A 88 8.12 1.34 1.56
CA GLY A 88 7.64 2.63 2.05
C GLY A 88 8.06 2.95 3.48
N GLY A 89 7.74 4.17 3.92
CA GLY A 89 8.04 4.65 5.27
C GLY A 89 9.37 5.42 5.35
N GLY A 90 9.27 6.75 5.40
CA GLY A 90 10.43 7.64 5.50
C GLY A 90 11.28 7.73 4.22
N ILE A 91 10.69 7.47 3.06
CA ILE A 91 11.36 7.65 1.77
C ILE A 91 11.53 9.14 1.46
N THR A 92 12.76 9.55 1.16
CA THR A 92 13.16 10.90 0.79
C THR A 92 14.03 10.88 -0.46
N LEU A 93 14.30 12.05 -1.05
CA LEU A 93 15.23 12.14 -2.19
C LEU A 93 16.62 11.57 -1.85
N ASP A 94 17.08 11.76 -0.62
CA ASP A 94 18.43 11.37 -0.18
C ASP A 94 18.59 9.85 -0.01
N ASN A 95 17.50 9.12 0.25
CA ASN A 95 17.56 7.69 0.55
C ASN A 95 16.87 6.79 -0.49
N ALA A 96 16.07 7.35 -1.39
CA ALA A 96 15.28 6.57 -2.35
C ALA A 96 16.16 5.64 -3.20
N GLN A 97 17.29 6.14 -3.72
CA GLN A 97 18.19 5.30 -4.53
C GLN A 97 18.82 4.17 -3.70
N THR A 98 19.18 4.43 -2.44
CA THR A 98 19.72 3.41 -1.52
C THR A 98 18.77 2.23 -1.34
N TRP A 99 17.46 2.47 -1.32
CA TRP A 99 16.46 1.41 -1.22
C TRP A 99 16.31 0.60 -2.50
N ILE A 100 16.37 1.26 -3.66
CA ILE A 100 16.43 0.57 -4.96
C ILE A 100 17.68 -0.30 -5.03
N ASP A 101 18.86 0.24 -4.67
CA ASP A 101 20.13 -0.50 -4.67
C ASP A 101 20.13 -1.66 -3.67
N ALA A 102 19.32 -1.58 -2.60
CA ALA A 102 19.12 -2.65 -1.63
C ALA A 102 18.17 -3.77 -2.12
N GLY A 103 17.66 -3.69 -3.36
CA GLY A 103 16.81 -4.71 -3.99
C GLY A 103 15.32 -4.42 -3.94
N ALA A 104 14.89 -3.18 -3.69
CA ALA A 104 13.49 -2.82 -3.82
C ALA A 104 13.06 -2.73 -5.28
N ALA A 105 11.93 -3.36 -5.61
CA ALA A 105 11.30 -3.23 -6.92
C ALA A 105 10.91 -1.77 -7.21
N LYS A 106 10.32 -1.12 -6.19
CA LYS A 106 9.92 0.29 -6.21
C LYS A 106 10.03 0.88 -4.80
N VAL A 107 10.21 2.20 -4.73
CA VAL A 107 10.05 2.97 -3.49
C VAL A 107 8.68 3.64 -3.44
N ILE A 108 8.10 3.68 -2.24
CA ILE A 108 6.79 4.27 -1.96
C ILE A 108 7.02 5.56 -1.17
N VAL A 109 6.76 6.71 -1.81
CA VAL A 109 6.85 8.02 -1.16
C VAL A 109 5.52 8.40 -0.53
N THR A 110 5.58 8.91 0.70
CA THR A 110 4.40 9.31 1.49
C THR A 110 4.50 10.80 1.89
N SER A 111 4.71 11.10 3.18
CA SER A 111 4.74 12.45 3.78
C SER A 111 5.82 13.37 3.23
N TYR A 112 6.89 12.84 2.62
CA TYR A 112 7.94 13.67 2.01
C TYR A 112 7.39 14.62 0.94
N LEU A 113 6.30 14.27 0.25
CA LEU A 113 5.69 15.15 -0.75
C LEU A 113 4.96 16.36 -0.17
N PHE A 114 4.78 16.43 1.16
CA PHE A 114 3.93 17.44 1.81
C PHE A 114 4.66 18.25 2.88
N PRO A 115 5.76 18.98 2.56
CA PRO A 115 6.41 19.85 3.54
C PRO A 115 5.43 20.90 4.08
N GLY A 116 5.23 20.90 5.41
CA GLY A 116 4.28 21.80 6.05
C GLY A 116 2.83 21.58 5.60
N ALA A 117 2.46 20.33 5.30
CA ALA A 117 1.14 19.93 4.82
C ALA A 117 0.73 20.55 3.46
N LYS A 118 1.72 20.95 2.65
CA LYS A 118 1.51 21.48 1.30
C LYS A 118 2.17 20.61 0.25
N PHE A 119 1.43 20.22 -0.78
CA PHE A 119 1.99 19.40 -1.86
C PHE A 119 3.16 20.10 -2.56
N SER A 120 4.26 19.37 -2.75
CA SER A 120 5.46 19.82 -3.45
C SER A 120 5.69 19.00 -4.72
N LEU A 121 5.30 19.58 -5.86
CA LEU A 121 5.59 19.00 -7.17
C LEU A 121 7.10 18.84 -7.41
N GLU A 122 7.90 19.79 -6.92
CA GLU A 122 9.36 19.75 -7.02
C GLU A 122 9.95 18.49 -6.37
N ARG A 123 9.47 18.11 -5.18
CA ARG A 123 9.91 16.89 -4.49
C ARG A 123 9.53 15.62 -5.25
N LEU A 124 8.33 15.58 -5.83
CA LEU A 124 7.88 14.46 -6.66
C LEU A 124 8.74 14.33 -7.94
N GLN A 125 8.99 15.45 -8.62
CA GLN A 125 9.87 15.50 -9.79
C GLN A 125 11.30 15.08 -9.46
N GLY A 126 11.83 15.52 -8.33
CA GLY A 126 13.15 15.14 -7.82
C GLY A 126 13.26 13.63 -7.62
N LEU A 127 12.29 13.01 -6.94
CA LEU A 127 12.24 11.56 -6.74
C LEU A 127 12.12 10.79 -8.06
N CYS A 128 11.22 11.23 -8.94
CA CYS A 128 11.06 10.62 -10.26
C CYS A 128 12.36 10.69 -11.07
N LYS A 129 13.10 11.80 -10.99
CA LYS A 129 14.40 11.95 -11.66
C LYS A 129 15.46 11.03 -11.05
N ALA A 130 15.45 10.85 -9.73
CA ALA A 130 16.44 10.05 -9.02
C ALA A 130 16.28 8.54 -9.31
N VAL A 131 15.07 7.99 -9.13
CA VAL A 131 14.83 6.53 -9.20
C VAL A 131 14.19 6.06 -10.52
N GLY A 132 13.61 7.00 -11.29
CA GLY A 132 12.81 6.74 -12.47
C GLY A 132 11.33 6.49 -12.16
N LYS A 133 10.44 6.96 -13.03
CA LYS A 133 8.97 6.81 -12.92
C LYS A 133 8.52 5.36 -12.63
N ASN A 134 9.12 4.40 -13.31
CA ASN A 134 8.78 2.97 -13.21
C ASN A 134 9.12 2.35 -11.84
N ARG A 135 9.94 3.02 -11.02
CA ARG A 135 10.35 2.59 -9.68
C ARG A 135 9.80 3.47 -8.56
N LEU A 136 8.87 4.36 -8.89
CA LEU A 136 8.23 5.24 -7.94
C LEU A 136 6.74 4.90 -7.80
N VAL A 137 6.30 4.71 -6.56
CA VAL A 137 4.91 4.62 -6.13
C VAL A 137 4.61 5.82 -5.25
N VAL A 138 3.43 6.42 -5.42
CA VAL A 138 2.94 7.48 -4.53
C VAL A 138 1.86 6.89 -3.63
N ASP A 139 2.08 7.01 -2.32
CA ASP A 139 1.07 6.71 -1.33
C ASP A 139 0.14 7.92 -1.13
N VAL A 140 -1.11 7.75 -1.53
CA VAL A 140 -2.17 8.75 -1.39
C VAL A 140 -3.04 8.36 -0.21
N SER A 141 -2.51 8.63 0.97
CA SER A 141 -3.17 8.40 2.23
C SER A 141 -4.24 9.50 2.45
N CYS A 142 -5.53 9.17 2.48
CA CYS A 142 -6.63 10.14 2.53
C CYS A 142 -7.69 9.92 3.61
N ARG A 143 -8.46 10.98 3.90
CA ARG A 143 -9.63 10.99 4.78
C ARG A 143 -10.81 11.69 4.13
N LYS A 144 -12.02 11.26 4.47
CA LYS A 144 -13.26 11.86 3.96
C LYS A 144 -13.59 13.14 4.76
N ARG A 145 -13.83 14.24 4.05
CA ARG A 145 -14.29 15.52 4.60
C ARG A 145 -15.50 16.00 3.81
N GLY A 146 -16.70 15.76 4.35
CA GLY A 146 -17.93 16.00 3.62
C GLY A 146 -18.06 15.04 2.45
N SER A 147 -18.15 15.57 1.23
CA SER A 147 -18.22 14.79 -0.01
C SER A 147 -16.86 14.62 -0.71
N GLU A 148 -15.77 15.09 -0.11
CA GLU A 148 -14.44 15.08 -0.73
C GLU A 148 -13.47 14.22 0.09
N TRP A 149 -12.46 13.65 -0.57
CA TRP A 149 -11.31 13.05 0.10
C TRP A 149 -10.13 14.00 0.03
N ILE A 150 -9.45 14.16 1.15
CA ILE A 150 -8.31 15.05 1.29
C ILE A 150 -7.12 14.21 1.76
N VAL A 151 -5.95 14.45 1.15
CA VAL A 151 -4.72 13.77 1.57
C VAL A 151 -4.40 14.18 3.00
N ALA A 152 -4.12 13.18 3.83
CA ALA A 152 -3.75 13.33 5.22
C ALA A 152 -2.34 12.75 5.42
N MET A 153 -1.62 13.33 6.38
CA MET A 153 -0.26 12.95 6.74
C MET A 153 -0.10 12.88 8.26
N ASP A 154 1.12 12.55 8.72
CA ASP A 154 1.46 12.42 10.14
C ASP A 154 0.48 11.48 10.88
N LYS A 155 0.35 10.26 10.36
CA LYS A 155 -0.53 9.22 10.92
C LYS A 155 -1.97 9.71 11.01
N TRP A 156 -2.45 10.37 9.95
CA TRP A 156 -3.84 10.78 9.78
C TRP A 156 -4.30 11.97 10.62
N GLN A 157 -3.36 12.62 11.33
CA GLN A 157 -3.64 13.73 12.23
C GLN A 157 -3.67 15.09 11.53
N THR A 158 -2.94 15.21 10.40
CA THR A 158 -2.78 16.48 9.69
C THR A 158 -3.36 16.39 8.28
N MET A 159 -4.36 17.23 7.97
CA MET A 159 -4.92 17.36 6.63
C MET A 159 -4.03 18.28 5.78
N THR A 160 -3.78 17.91 4.53
CA THR A 160 -2.99 18.70 3.59
C THR A 160 -3.88 19.60 2.72
N ASP A 161 -3.28 20.39 1.83
CA ASP A 161 -3.96 21.19 0.81
C ASP A 161 -4.37 20.42 -0.45
N MET A 162 -4.03 19.14 -0.56
CA MET A 162 -4.31 18.32 -1.74
C MET A 162 -5.59 17.49 -1.57
N LYS A 163 -6.51 17.64 -2.52
CA LYS A 163 -7.67 16.77 -2.67
C LYS A 163 -7.29 15.48 -3.39
N VAL A 164 -7.97 14.37 -3.10
CA VAL A 164 -7.91 13.15 -3.90
C VAL A 164 -9.08 13.18 -4.87
N ASN A 165 -8.77 13.43 -6.14
CA ASN A 165 -9.71 13.52 -7.24
C ASN A 165 -8.99 13.21 -8.55
N LYS A 166 -9.72 13.21 -9.67
CA LYS A 166 -9.15 12.92 -10.98
C LYS A 166 -7.94 13.80 -11.32
N GLU A 167 -8.02 15.10 -11.06
CA GLU A 167 -6.97 16.05 -11.42
C GLU A 167 -5.68 15.80 -10.66
N SER A 168 -5.75 15.54 -9.35
CA SER A 168 -4.56 15.22 -8.55
C SER A 168 -3.97 13.87 -8.92
N MET A 169 -4.81 12.85 -9.16
CA MET A 169 -4.34 11.54 -9.61
C MET A 169 -3.65 11.62 -10.98
N ASP A 170 -4.20 12.37 -11.94
CA ASP A 170 -3.58 12.59 -13.25
C ASP A 170 -2.25 13.36 -13.14
N LEU A 171 -2.15 14.34 -12.24
CA LEU A 171 -0.90 15.06 -11.97
C LEU A 171 0.18 14.12 -11.43
N LEU A 172 -0.15 13.32 -10.41
CA LEU A 172 0.80 12.40 -9.80
C LEU A 172 1.23 11.30 -10.78
N ALA A 173 0.31 10.79 -11.59
CA ALA A 173 0.56 9.73 -12.57
C ALA A 173 1.55 10.11 -13.68
N GLN A 174 1.87 11.40 -13.83
CA GLN A 174 2.95 11.83 -14.71
C GLN A 174 4.33 11.39 -14.21
N TYR A 175 4.49 11.24 -12.89
CA TYR A 175 5.79 11.06 -12.22
C TYR A 175 5.94 9.74 -11.47
N CYS A 176 4.85 9.03 -11.17
CA CYS A 176 4.90 7.67 -10.63
C CYS A 176 4.29 6.65 -11.58
N SER A 177 4.57 5.37 -11.33
CA SER A 177 4.03 4.25 -12.13
C SER A 177 2.92 3.50 -11.43
N GLU A 178 2.65 3.81 -10.16
CA GLU A 178 1.65 3.13 -9.35
C GLU A 178 1.20 4.01 -8.20
N PHE A 179 -0.03 3.76 -7.73
CA PHE A 179 -0.60 4.33 -6.52
C PHE A 179 -0.82 3.27 -5.46
N LEU A 180 -0.53 3.64 -4.21
CA LEU A 180 -1.05 2.97 -3.03
C LEU A 180 -2.01 3.95 -2.35
N VAL A 181 -3.28 3.61 -2.19
CA VAL A 181 -4.29 4.53 -1.64
C VAL A 181 -4.76 3.97 -0.31
N HIS A 182 -4.39 4.65 0.77
CA HIS A 182 -4.84 4.31 2.11
C HIS A 182 -6.08 5.12 2.51
N ALA A 183 -7.12 4.46 3.00
CA ALA A 183 -8.30 5.11 3.56
C ALA A 183 -8.25 5.06 5.09
N ALA A 184 -7.80 6.16 5.72
CA ALA A 184 -7.53 6.20 7.16
C ALA A 184 -8.72 5.88 8.05
N ASP A 185 -9.92 6.28 7.61
CA ASP A 185 -11.13 6.23 8.43
C ASP A 185 -11.59 4.77 8.66
N VAL A 186 -11.05 3.80 7.90
CA VAL A 186 -11.36 2.37 8.00
C VAL A 186 -10.14 1.47 8.22
N GLU A 187 -8.93 2.02 8.18
CA GLU A 187 -7.66 1.26 8.27
C GLU A 187 -7.47 0.57 9.62
N GLY A 188 -7.19 -0.74 9.61
CA GLY A 188 -6.95 -1.55 10.80
C GLY A 188 -8.17 -1.77 11.71
N LEU A 189 -9.35 -1.25 11.33
CA LEU A 189 -10.60 -1.43 12.07
C LEU A 189 -11.39 -2.67 11.63
N CYS A 190 -11.07 -3.24 10.45
CA CYS A 190 -11.77 -4.38 9.86
C CYS A 190 -13.29 -4.15 9.77
N LYS A 191 -13.73 -2.95 9.39
CA LYS A 191 -15.16 -2.56 9.31
C LYS A 191 -15.71 -2.43 7.89
N GLY A 192 -14.94 -2.86 6.88
CA GLY A 192 -15.28 -2.71 5.47
C GLY A 192 -14.50 -1.59 4.80
N ILE A 193 -14.52 -1.60 3.47
CA ILE A 193 -13.84 -0.63 2.60
C ILE A 193 -14.66 0.67 2.42
N ASP A 194 -14.01 1.75 2.02
CA ASP A 194 -14.72 2.95 1.51
C ASP A 194 -15.14 2.71 0.05
N GLU A 195 -16.35 2.17 -0.14
CA GLU A 195 -16.88 1.80 -1.46
C GLU A 195 -16.94 2.99 -2.45
N ASP A 196 -17.32 4.18 -1.96
CA ASP A 196 -17.38 5.40 -2.78
C ASP A 196 -15.99 5.76 -3.32
N LEU A 197 -14.96 5.64 -2.47
CA LEU A 197 -13.58 5.90 -2.88
C LEU A 197 -13.09 4.87 -3.88
N VAL A 198 -13.36 3.58 -3.65
CA VAL A 198 -12.95 2.51 -4.58
C VAL A 198 -13.57 2.69 -5.96
N GLN A 199 -14.87 3.03 -6.01
CA GLN A 199 -15.55 3.33 -7.27
C GLN A 199 -14.90 4.54 -7.96
N ALA A 200 -14.68 5.64 -7.21
CA ALA A 200 -14.05 6.84 -7.74
C ALA A 200 -12.63 6.57 -8.26
N LEU A 201 -11.83 5.75 -7.58
CA LEU A 201 -10.49 5.34 -8.05
C LEU A 201 -10.57 4.58 -9.37
N GLY A 202 -11.53 3.67 -9.55
CA GLY A 202 -11.74 2.98 -10.83
C GLY A 202 -12.07 3.91 -12.00
N GLU A 203 -12.66 5.06 -11.72
CA GLU A 203 -12.96 6.11 -12.71
C GLU A 203 -11.76 7.04 -12.94
N TRP A 204 -11.04 7.40 -11.88
CA TRP A 204 -10.01 8.45 -11.91
C TRP A 204 -8.63 7.95 -12.35
N THR A 205 -8.23 6.74 -11.97
CA THR A 205 -6.84 6.30 -12.15
C THR A 205 -6.59 5.71 -13.54
N SER A 206 -5.39 6.00 -14.05
CA SER A 206 -4.90 5.55 -15.36
C SER A 206 -3.68 4.62 -15.28
N ILE A 207 -3.16 4.43 -14.07
CA ILE A 207 -2.00 3.58 -13.76
C ILE A 207 -2.39 2.58 -12.65
N PRO A 208 -1.63 1.47 -12.49
CA PRO A 208 -1.88 0.50 -11.42
C PRO A 208 -2.13 1.18 -10.07
N THR A 209 -3.19 0.76 -9.39
CA THR A 209 -3.65 1.36 -8.15
C THR A 209 -4.03 0.25 -7.19
N THR A 210 -3.45 0.28 -5.99
CA THR A 210 -3.77 -0.64 -4.91
C THR A 210 -4.48 0.14 -3.80
N TYR A 211 -5.65 -0.33 -3.37
CA TYR A 211 -6.37 0.20 -2.23
C TYR A 211 -6.02 -0.58 -0.96
N ALA A 212 -5.75 0.12 0.13
CA ALA A 212 -5.43 -0.45 1.43
C ALA A 212 -6.27 0.21 2.53
N GLY A 213 -7.16 -0.54 3.17
CA GLY A 213 -7.94 -0.03 4.30
C GLY A 213 -9.25 -0.76 4.55
N GLY A 214 -9.36 -1.43 5.70
CA GLY A 214 -10.65 -1.92 6.22
C GLY A 214 -11.14 -3.26 5.65
N ALA A 215 -10.47 -3.82 4.64
CA ALA A 215 -10.78 -5.14 4.08
C ALA A 215 -10.70 -6.22 5.16
N ASN A 216 -11.76 -7.03 5.26
CA ASN A 216 -11.93 -7.99 6.35
C ASN A 216 -12.46 -9.35 5.90
N ALA A 217 -12.85 -9.52 4.64
CA ALA A 217 -13.38 -10.78 4.12
C ALA A 217 -12.96 -11.00 2.66
N LEU A 218 -12.91 -12.26 2.23
CA LEU A 218 -12.53 -12.59 0.85
C LEU A 218 -13.44 -11.93 -0.20
N HIS A 219 -14.72 -11.75 0.11
CA HIS A 219 -15.69 -11.10 -0.78
C HIS A 219 -15.37 -9.61 -1.04
N ASP A 220 -14.49 -8.98 -0.25
CA ASP A 220 -14.03 -7.62 -0.54
C ASP A 220 -13.25 -7.56 -1.87
N LEU A 221 -12.58 -8.65 -2.29
CA LEU A 221 -11.95 -8.73 -3.61
C LEU A 221 -12.99 -8.65 -4.74
N GLU A 222 -14.10 -9.36 -4.61
CA GLU A 222 -15.21 -9.33 -5.56
C GLU A 222 -15.88 -7.94 -5.59
N LEU A 223 -16.07 -7.35 -4.40
CA LEU A 223 -16.65 -6.02 -4.24
C LEU A 223 -15.77 -4.96 -4.92
N VAL A 224 -14.46 -4.93 -4.64
CA VAL A 224 -13.51 -4.01 -5.27
C VAL A 224 -13.44 -4.23 -6.77
N ASN A 225 -13.43 -5.49 -7.23
CA ASN A 225 -13.45 -5.81 -8.65
C ASN A 225 -14.67 -5.22 -9.36
N ARG A 226 -15.86 -5.37 -8.75
CA ARG A 226 -17.11 -4.82 -9.28
C ARG A 226 -17.12 -3.30 -9.29
N LEU A 227 -16.75 -2.67 -8.17
CA LEU A 227 -16.80 -1.20 -8.01
C LEU A 227 -15.78 -0.50 -8.92
N SER A 228 -14.59 -1.08 -9.09
CA SER A 228 -13.50 -0.47 -9.87
C SER A 228 -13.42 -0.94 -11.32
N ASN A 229 -14.32 -1.85 -11.74
CA ASN A 229 -14.22 -2.56 -13.01
C ASN A 229 -12.85 -3.24 -13.19
N GLY A 230 -12.35 -3.85 -12.10
CA GLY A 230 -11.08 -4.57 -12.00
C GLY A 230 -9.82 -3.73 -12.17
N LYS A 231 -9.92 -2.41 -12.05
CA LYS A 231 -8.77 -1.48 -12.17
C LYS A 231 -8.03 -1.22 -10.86
N VAL A 232 -8.66 -1.52 -9.72
CA VAL A 232 -8.08 -1.31 -8.39
C VAL A 232 -7.78 -2.66 -7.76
N ASP A 233 -6.55 -2.84 -7.31
CA ASP A 233 -6.09 -3.99 -6.52
C ASP A 233 -6.41 -3.78 -5.03
N LEU A 234 -6.40 -4.84 -4.22
CA LEU A 234 -6.77 -4.79 -2.81
C LEU A 234 -5.70 -5.36 -1.89
N THR A 235 -5.38 -4.60 -0.84
CA THR A 235 -4.51 -5.03 0.26
C THR A 235 -5.29 -5.65 1.41
N PHE A 236 -4.80 -6.80 1.90
CA PHE A 236 -5.15 -7.33 3.23
C PHE A 236 -3.91 -7.36 4.12
N GLY A 237 -4.07 -6.88 5.36
CA GLY A 237 -3.09 -6.96 6.44
C GLY A 237 -3.68 -7.73 7.62
N SER A 238 -4.16 -7.03 8.64
CA SER A 238 -4.62 -7.57 9.93
C SER A 238 -5.73 -8.63 9.86
N ALA A 239 -6.46 -8.73 8.76
CA ALA A 239 -7.50 -9.75 8.57
C ALA A 239 -6.94 -11.15 8.24
N LEU A 240 -5.70 -11.22 7.74
CA LEU A 240 -5.07 -12.46 7.29
C LEU A 240 -4.64 -13.34 8.47
N ASP A 241 -4.89 -14.64 8.35
CA ASP A 241 -4.44 -15.68 9.28
C ASP A 241 -2.91 -15.71 9.51
N ILE A 242 -2.11 -15.42 8.48
CA ILE A 242 -0.64 -15.30 8.61
C ILE A 242 -0.19 -14.15 9.53
N PHE A 243 -1.11 -13.25 9.87
CA PHE A 243 -0.93 -12.17 10.86
C PHE A 243 -1.89 -12.31 12.06
N GLY A 244 -2.36 -13.52 12.36
CA GLY A 244 -3.24 -13.79 13.51
C GLY A 244 -4.70 -13.35 13.31
N GLY A 245 -5.05 -12.87 12.11
CA GLY A 245 -6.43 -12.62 11.71
C GLY A 245 -7.25 -13.92 11.64
N LYS A 246 -8.57 -13.78 11.61
CA LYS A 246 -9.50 -14.94 11.65
C LYS A 246 -10.52 -14.95 10.53
N THR A 247 -10.53 -13.91 9.70
CA THR A 247 -11.62 -13.66 8.76
C THR A 247 -11.21 -13.87 7.31
N VAL A 248 -9.90 -13.86 7.02
CA VAL A 248 -9.36 -14.10 5.68
C VAL A 248 -8.19 -15.08 5.77
N LYS A 249 -8.22 -16.12 4.93
CA LYS A 249 -7.07 -17.03 4.78
C LYS A 249 -6.17 -16.54 3.67
N PHE A 250 -4.86 -16.52 3.91
CA PHE A 250 -3.88 -16.14 2.91
C PHE A 250 -3.99 -17.00 1.63
N ASP A 251 -4.16 -18.31 1.78
CA ASP A 251 -4.25 -19.25 0.66
C ASP A 251 -5.47 -18.97 -0.24
N ASP A 252 -6.58 -18.51 0.33
CA ASP A 252 -7.78 -18.15 -0.45
C ASP A 252 -7.51 -16.89 -1.30
N CYS A 253 -6.77 -15.92 -0.77
CA CYS A 253 -6.34 -14.74 -1.53
C CYS A 253 -5.32 -15.09 -2.63
N VAL A 254 -4.43 -16.05 -2.39
CA VAL A 254 -3.53 -16.57 -3.44
C VAL A 254 -4.31 -17.30 -4.53
N ALA A 255 -5.29 -18.13 -4.15
CA ALA A 255 -6.15 -18.83 -5.09
C ALA A 255 -6.94 -17.85 -5.98
N TRP A 256 -7.43 -16.75 -5.41
CA TRP A 256 -8.04 -15.65 -6.16
C TRP A 256 -7.09 -15.11 -7.25
N ASN A 257 -5.85 -14.76 -6.88
CA ASN A 257 -4.87 -14.24 -7.85
C ASN A 257 -4.57 -15.25 -8.97
N ASN A 258 -4.44 -16.53 -8.64
CA ASN A 258 -4.20 -17.56 -9.63
C ASN A 258 -5.38 -17.69 -10.61
N ALA A 259 -6.62 -17.64 -10.12
CA ALA A 259 -7.80 -17.65 -10.97
C ALA A 259 -7.84 -16.43 -11.93
N VAL A 260 -7.44 -15.25 -11.45
CA VAL A 260 -7.31 -14.03 -12.26
C VAL A 260 -6.26 -14.17 -13.36
N VAL A 261 -5.10 -14.76 -13.05
CA VAL A 261 -4.02 -14.98 -14.03
C VAL A 261 -4.49 -15.92 -15.15
N HIS A 262 -5.23 -16.98 -14.82
CA HIS A 262 -5.78 -17.90 -15.81
C HIS A 262 -6.79 -17.22 -16.74
N ILE A 263 -7.68 -16.36 -16.22
CA ILE A 263 -8.62 -15.59 -17.06
C ILE A 263 -7.89 -14.70 -18.08
N LYS A 264 -6.75 -14.11 -17.70
CA LYS A 264 -5.94 -13.27 -18.61
C LYS A 264 -5.20 -14.09 -19.67
N ALA A 265 -4.80 -15.33 -19.35
CA ALA A 265 -4.11 -16.22 -20.29
C ALA A 265 -5.07 -16.84 -21.32
N ASP A 266 -6.30 -17.17 -20.92
CA ASP A 266 -7.30 -17.80 -21.79
C ASP A 266 -8.05 -16.82 -22.71
N GLY A 267 -7.92 -15.51 -22.45
CA GLY A 267 -8.54 -14.43 -23.23
C GLY A 267 -7.60 -13.62 -24.14
N ALA A 268 -6.34 -14.06 -24.29
CA ALA A 268 -5.30 -13.42 -25.10
C ALA A 268 -5.07 -14.13 -26.44
#